data_AF-Q61QT3-F1
#
_entry.id   AF-Q61QT3-F1
#
_cell.length_a   1.000
_cell.length_b   1.000
_cell.length_c   1.000
_cell.angle_alpha   90.00
_cell.angle_beta   90.00
_cell.angle_gamma   90.00
#
_symmetry.space_group_name_H-M   'P 1'
#
loop_
_entity.id
_entity.type
_entity.pdbx_description
1 polymer ?
#
loop_
_entity_poly.entity_id
_entity_poly.type
_entity_poly.pdbx_seq_one_letter_code
_entity_poly.pdbx_strand_id
1 'polypeptide(L)'
;MQFSIVYFLVFLIPSTQSTGFLSLKLTSDHDCLVHLEIQSMEYSETVRLLAYETKSLEIFTPEITNQLSIHFQILHHFSGVSLSDVSSQLFKLDNNGIWEPRVIDSDQVILSIQSNFHCQKGFYGPICERRSRSTSTIKTTTSIPTATSSPFHLPISEVQINNLIIYAVLSSVVLLLIIANCFLCFCRPKPSKYIDYTFQNVFPMDEFFPMEKTIGSPDTEYFDSSSRYYSTITLQSRV
;
A
#
# COMPACT_ATOMS: atom_id res chain seq x y z
N MET A 1 3.96 11.75 -40.78
CA MET A 1 4.94 11.12 -39.86
C MET A 1 5.03 11.77 -38.46
N GLN A 2 4.42 12.93 -38.18
CA GLN A 2 4.59 13.59 -36.87
C GLN A 2 3.79 12.96 -35.70
N PHE A 3 2.62 12.36 -35.95
CA PHE A 3 1.82 11.75 -34.88
C PHE A 3 2.48 10.54 -34.20
N SER A 4 3.38 9.84 -34.90
CA SER A 4 4.02 8.63 -34.37
C SER A 4 5.06 8.93 -33.27
N ILE A 5 5.71 10.10 -33.32
CA ILE A 5 6.74 10.50 -32.36
C ILE A 5 6.11 10.91 -31.03
N VAL A 6 4.94 11.56 -31.07
CA VAL A 6 4.21 11.97 -29.87
C VAL A 6 3.70 10.76 -29.09
N TYR A 7 3.18 9.73 -29.77
CA TYR A 7 2.79 8.48 -29.12
C TYR A 7 3.99 7.78 -28.47
N PHE A 8 5.14 7.73 -29.16
CA PHE A 8 6.36 7.15 -28.59
C PHE A 8 6.83 7.86 -27.31
N LEU A 9 6.71 9.20 -27.25
CA LEU A 9 7.06 9.96 -26.05
C LEU A 9 6.09 9.72 -24.88
N VAL A 10 4.80 9.51 -25.15
CA VAL A 10 3.83 9.16 -24.11
C VAL A 10 4.11 7.77 -23.52
N PHE A 11 4.56 6.81 -24.33
CA PHE A 11 4.99 5.49 -23.84
C PHE A 11 6.30 5.52 -23.03
N LEU A 12 7.13 6.55 -23.20
CA LEU A 12 8.38 6.71 -22.44
C LEU A 12 8.17 7.33 -21.06
N ILE A 13 7.02 7.97 -20.81
CA ILE A 13 6.65 8.36 -19.46
C ILE A 13 6.06 7.10 -18.83
N PRO A 14 6.74 6.44 -17.88
CA PRO A 14 6.10 5.36 -17.15
C PRO A 14 4.86 5.95 -16.50
N SER A 15 3.68 5.50 -16.91
CA SER A 15 2.42 5.76 -16.21
C SER A 15 2.54 5.10 -14.85
N THR A 16 3.19 5.78 -13.92
CA THR A 16 3.39 5.31 -12.56
C THR A 16 2.07 5.46 -11.85
N GLN A 17 1.24 4.43 -11.96
CA GLN A 17 0.09 4.29 -11.09
C GLN A 17 0.64 4.04 -9.67
N SER A 18 -0.01 4.67 -8.68
CA SER A 18 0.25 4.39 -7.27
C SER A 18 -0.10 2.93 -7.00
N THR A 19 0.74 2.23 -6.25
CA THR A 19 0.54 0.80 -6.00
C THR A 19 0.79 0.48 -4.54
N GLY A 20 -0.14 -0.27 -3.94
CA GLY A 20 -0.05 -0.77 -2.58
C GLY A 20 -0.56 -2.20 -2.47
N PHE A 21 -0.40 -2.77 -1.28
CA PHE A 21 -0.86 -4.10 -0.93
C PHE A 21 -1.71 -4.03 0.34
N LEU A 22 -2.91 -4.60 0.28
CA LEU A 22 -3.73 -4.86 1.45
C LEU A 22 -3.40 -6.25 1.98
N SER A 23 -2.71 -6.31 3.10
CA SER A 23 -2.43 -7.55 3.82
C SER A 23 -3.60 -7.90 4.73
N LEU A 24 -4.17 -9.08 4.55
CA LEU A 24 -5.21 -9.63 5.40
C LEU A 24 -4.65 -10.83 6.18
N LYS A 25 -5.02 -10.95 7.45
CA LYS A 25 -4.83 -12.16 8.25
C LYS A 25 -6.20 -12.66 8.67
N LEU A 26 -6.54 -13.86 8.22
CA LEU A 26 -7.82 -14.50 8.47
C LEU A 26 -7.63 -15.62 9.48
N THR A 27 -8.46 -15.64 10.52
CA THR A 27 -8.49 -16.69 11.54
C THR A 27 -9.93 -17.05 11.80
N SER A 28 -10.26 -18.34 11.72
CA SER A 28 -11.60 -18.83 12.04
C SER A 28 -11.58 -19.70 13.29
N ASP A 29 -12.67 -19.74 14.03
CA ASP A 29 -12.85 -20.66 15.17
C ASP A 29 -13.17 -22.10 14.75
N HIS A 30 -13.67 -22.32 13.52
CA HIS A 30 -14.02 -23.62 12.96
C HIS A 30 -13.39 -23.86 11.58
N ASP A 31 -13.32 -25.12 11.17
CA ASP A 31 -12.90 -25.48 9.81
C ASP A 31 -13.91 -24.94 8.79
N CYS A 32 -13.44 -24.06 7.89
CA CYS A 32 -14.30 -23.45 6.88
C CYS A 32 -13.53 -23.09 5.60
N LEU A 33 -14.29 -22.72 4.57
CA LEU A 33 -13.78 -22.11 3.34
C LEU A 33 -14.27 -20.65 3.34
N VAL A 34 -13.37 -19.70 3.15
CA VAL A 34 -13.72 -18.28 3.04
C VAL A 34 -13.54 -17.86 1.59
N HIS A 35 -14.63 -17.48 0.93
CA HIS A 35 -14.58 -16.88 -0.40
C HIS A 35 -14.51 -15.35 -0.27
N LEU A 36 -13.52 -14.75 -0.92
CA LEU A 36 -13.31 -13.31 -0.97
C LEU A 36 -13.54 -12.84 -2.40
N GLU A 37 -14.36 -11.81 -2.57
CA GLU A 37 -14.64 -11.19 -3.86
C GLU A 37 -14.51 -9.67 -3.78
N ILE A 38 -13.84 -9.07 -4.77
CA ILE A 38 -13.67 -7.62 -4.91
C ILE A 38 -14.16 -7.22 -6.29
N GLN A 39 -15.41 -6.75 -6.34
CA GLN A 39 -16.08 -6.42 -7.60
C GLN A 39 -15.34 -5.34 -8.43
N SER A 40 -14.66 -4.40 -7.77
CA SER A 40 -13.96 -3.30 -8.46
C SER A 40 -12.68 -3.72 -9.19
N MET A 41 -12.10 -4.88 -8.86
CA MET A 41 -10.81 -5.33 -9.40
C MET A 41 -10.88 -6.70 -10.07
N GLU A 42 -12.08 -7.25 -10.28
CA GLU A 42 -12.30 -8.62 -10.77
C GLU A 42 -11.45 -9.66 -10.01
N TYR A 43 -11.26 -9.44 -8.70
CA TYR A 43 -10.49 -10.32 -7.83
C TYR A 43 -11.41 -11.29 -7.11
N SER A 44 -11.10 -12.57 -7.16
CA SER A 44 -11.83 -13.62 -6.47
C SER A 44 -10.88 -14.73 -6.02
N GLU A 45 -10.95 -15.09 -4.74
CA GLU A 45 -10.11 -16.14 -4.16
C GLU A 45 -10.87 -16.89 -3.06
N THR A 46 -10.65 -18.20 -2.95
CA THR A 46 -11.21 -19.02 -1.86
C THR A 46 -10.08 -19.60 -1.02
N VAL A 47 -10.14 -19.34 0.28
CA VAL A 47 -9.11 -19.72 1.25
C VAL A 47 -9.66 -20.77 2.20
N ARG A 48 -8.93 -21.87 2.34
CA ARG A 48 -9.24 -22.89 3.35
C ARG A 48 -8.62 -22.50 4.69
N LEU A 49 -9.46 -22.36 5.69
CA LEU A 49 -9.07 -22.12 7.07
C LEU A 49 -9.34 -23.38 7.89
N LEU A 50 -8.33 -23.83 8.64
CA LEU A 50 -8.51 -24.78 9.72
C LEU A 50 -8.84 -24.00 11.00
N ALA A 51 -9.54 -24.65 11.93
CA ALA A 51 -9.89 -24.09 13.22
C ALA A 51 -8.66 -23.52 13.93
N TYR A 52 -8.75 -22.24 14.30
CA TYR A 52 -7.72 -21.41 14.94
C TYR A 52 -6.42 -21.23 14.13
N GLU A 53 -6.39 -21.66 12.87
CA GLU A 53 -5.27 -21.38 11.97
C GLU A 53 -5.39 -19.96 11.41
N THR A 54 -4.26 -19.24 11.38
CA THR A 54 -4.19 -17.92 10.75
C THR A 54 -3.57 -18.04 9.36
N LYS A 55 -4.32 -17.65 8.32
CA LYS A 55 -3.81 -17.53 6.95
C LYS A 55 -3.63 -16.06 6.58
N SER A 56 -2.47 -15.74 6.01
CA SER A 56 -2.18 -14.40 5.48
C SER A 56 -2.43 -14.36 3.98
N LEU A 57 -3.06 -13.28 3.50
CA LEU A 57 -3.27 -12.97 2.09
C LEU A 57 -2.77 -11.56 1.80
N GLU A 58 -2.26 -11.34 0.59
CA GLU A 58 -1.84 -10.02 0.13
C GLU A 58 -2.55 -9.70 -1.18
N ILE A 59 -3.40 -8.68 -1.15
CA ILE A 59 -4.18 -8.24 -2.30
C ILE A 59 -3.52 -6.99 -2.87
N PHE A 60 -3.13 -7.05 -4.14
CA PHE A 60 -2.56 -5.91 -4.85
C PHE A 60 -3.64 -4.90 -5.25
N THR A 61 -3.45 -3.63 -4.92
CA THR A 61 -4.38 -2.54 -5.27
C THR A 61 -3.71 -1.57 -6.26
N PRO A 62 -4.03 -1.64 -7.58
CA PRO A 62 -3.41 -0.82 -8.60
C PRO A 62 -3.92 0.64 -8.63
N GLU A 63 -5.06 0.91 -7.99
CA GLU A 63 -5.71 2.22 -8.06
C GLU A 63 -5.63 2.97 -6.73
N ILE A 64 -5.55 4.30 -6.85
CA ILE A 64 -5.61 5.21 -5.70
C ILE A 64 -7.05 5.27 -5.21
N THR A 65 -7.38 4.42 -4.25
CA THR A 65 -8.62 4.54 -3.48
C THR A 65 -8.28 4.64 -2.00
N ASN A 66 -9.10 5.39 -1.25
CA ASN A 66 -8.92 5.48 0.21
C ASN A 66 -9.52 4.26 0.93
N GLN A 67 -10.33 3.48 0.22
CA GLN A 67 -11.09 2.38 0.77
C GLN A 67 -11.32 1.28 -0.28
N LEU A 68 -11.42 0.04 0.18
CA LEU A 68 -11.71 -1.14 -0.64
C LEU A 68 -12.83 -1.95 0.01
N SER A 69 -13.87 -2.25 -0.75
CA SER A 69 -14.96 -3.13 -0.29
C SER A 69 -14.66 -4.56 -0.71
N ILE A 70 -14.61 -5.47 0.26
CA ILE A 70 -14.40 -6.90 0.03
C ILE A 70 -15.63 -7.65 0.54
N HIS A 71 -16.19 -8.48 -0.32
CA HIS A 71 -17.29 -9.38 0.00
C HIS A 71 -16.72 -10.70 0.52
N PHE A 72 -17.13 -11.10 1.72
CA PHE A 72 -16.78 -12.37 2.34
C PHE A 72 -18.00 -13.28 2.34
N GLN A 73 -17.81 -14.51 1.90
CA GLN A 73 -18.79 -15.57 2.04
C GLN A 73 -18.14 -16.75 2.76
N ILE A 74 -18.73 -17.15 3.89
CA ILE A 74 -18.27 -18.30 4.66
C ILE A 74 -18.98 -19.55 4.12
N LEU A 75 -18.20 -20.53 3.72
CA LEU A 75 -18.64 -21.78 3.11
C LEU A 75 -18.20 -22.95 3.98
N HIS A 76 -19.01 -24.00 3.97
CA HIS A 76 -18.74 -25.21 4.73
C HIS A 76 -17.54 -25.96 4.15
N HIS A 77 -16.64 -26.42 5.03
CA HIS A 77 -15.34 -26.97 4.68
C HIS A 77 -15.35 -28.10 3.64
N PHE A 78 -16.34 -28.98 3.72
CA PHE A 78 -16.43 -30.16 2.85
C PHE A 78 -17.42 -29.99 1.70
N SER A 79 -18.65 -29.57 2.01
CA SER A 79 -19.75 -29.42 1.05
C SER A 79 -19.68 -28.15 0.19
N GLY A 80 -18.93 -27.12 0.60
CA GLY A 80 -18.92 -25.81 -0.08
C GLY A 80 -20.24 -25.04 0.00
N VAL A 81 -21.19 -25.48 0.82
CA VAL A 81 -22.49 -24.82 1.02
C VAL A 81 -22.28 -23.56 1.87
N SER A 82 -23.00 -22.48 1.54
CA SER A 82 -22.95 -21.24 2.32
C SER A 82 -23.37 -21.48 3.76
N LEU A 83 -22.50 -21.10 4.71
CA LEU A 83 -22.79 -21.08 6.15
C LEU A 83 -23.28 -19.72 6.63
N SER A 84 -22.98 -18.67 5.87
CA SER A 84 -23.41 -17.31 6.14
C SER A 84 -23.97 -16.65 4.88
N ASP A 85 -24.73 -15.57 5.05
CA ASP A 85 -24.94 -14.61 3.99
C ASP A 85 -23.62 -13.90 3.64
N VAL A 86 -23.55 -13.32 2.44
CA VAL A 86 -22.39 -12.55 1.99
C VAL A 86 -22.27 -11.27 2.83
N SER A 87 -21.13 -11.12 3.51
CA SER A 87 -20.81 -9.96 4.34
C SER A 87 -19.86 -9.02 3.61
N SER A 88 -20.30 -7.80 3.32
CA SER A 88 -19.45 -6.76 2.71
C SER A 88 -18.72 -5.98 3.79
N GLN A 89 -17.38 -5.99 3.75
CA GLN A 89 -16.53 -5.25 4.69
C GLN A 89 -15.73 -4.18 3.96
N LEU A 90 -15.69 -2.97 4.52
CA LEU A 90 -14.99 -1.83 3.94
C LEU A 90 -13.65 -1.60 4.65
N PHE A 91 -12.54 -1.82 3.97
CA PHE A 91 -11.19 -1.64 4.50
C PHE A 91 -10.64 -0.28 4.12
N LYS A 92 -10.03 0.43 5.07
CA LYS A 92 -9.30 1.67 4.79
C LYS A 92 -7.93 1.32 4.23
N LEU A 93 -7.56 1.98 3.14
CA LEU A 93 -6.24 1.84 2.52
C LEU A 93 -5.33 2.97 3.04
N ASP A 94 -4.96 2.89 4.31
CA ASP A 94 -4.06 3.86 4.95
C ASP A 94 -2.76 3.19 5.40
N ASN A 95 -1.65 3.65 4.83
CA ASN A 95 -0.31 3.16 5.10
C ASN A 95 0.23 3.77 6.41
N ASN A 96 -0.36 3.32 7.52
CA ASN A 96 -0.02 3.74 8.88
C ASN A 96 0.68 2.62 9.68
N GLY A 97 0.81 1.41 9.10
CA GLY A 97 1.44 0.26 9.74
C GLY A 97 0.61 -0.39 10.87
N ILE A 98 -0.61 0.09 11.10
CA ILE A 98 -1.52 -0.41 12.13
C ILE A 98 -2.34 -1.55 11.54
N TRP A 99 -2.49 -2.63 12.31
CA TRP A 99 -3.40 -3.71 11.98
C TRP A 99 -4.80 -3.39 12.51
N GLU A 100 -5.76 -3.15 11.63
CA GLU A 100 -7.16 -2.93 11.99
C GLU A 100 -7.89 -4.28 12.11
N PRO A 101 -8.47 -4.61 13.29
CA PRO A 101 -9.23 -5.84 13.49
C PRO A 101 -10.69 -5.68 13.06
N ARG A 102 -11.26 -6.77 12.54
CA ARG A 102 -12.68 -6.95 12.22
C ARG A 102 -13.11 -8.36 12.56
N VAL A 103 -14.39 -8.53 12.85
CA VAL A 103 -14.98 -9.84 13.12
C VAL A 103 -16.27 -9.95 12.31
N ILE A 104 -16.40 -11.06 11.59
CA ILE A 104 -17.66 -11.50 11.00
C ILE A 104 -18.14 -12.66 11.86
N ASP A 105 -19.23 -12.41 12.59
CA ASP A 105 -19.87 -13.40 13.43
C ASP A 105 -21.08 -13.97 12.67
N SER A 106 -21.01 -15.26 12.36
CA SER A 106 -22.13 -16.02 11.80
C SER A 106 -22.54 -17.08 12.80
N ASP A 107 -23.81 -17.53 12.75
CA ASP A 107 -24.36 -18.49 13.71
C ASP A 107 -23.52 -19.78 13.88
N GLN A 108 -22.67 -20.13 12.92
CA GLN A 108 -21.87 -21.36 12.92
C GLN A 108 -20.36 -21.12 12.99
N VAL A 109 -19.88 -19.93 12.58
CA VAL A 109 -18.46 -19.65 12.40
C VAL A 109 -18.17 -18.20 12.73
N ILE A 110 -17.16 -17.97 13.57
CA ILE A 110 -16.60 -16.67 13.86
C ILE A 110 -15.32 -16.52 13.02
N LEU A 111 -15.30 -15.50 12.15
CA LEU A 111 -14.15 -15.15 11.33
C LEU A 111 -13.54 -13.83 11.82
N SER A 112 -12.32 -13.91 12.34
CA SER A 112 -11.48 -12.76 12.68
C SER A 112 -10.62 -12.36 11.47
N ILE A 113 -10.61 -11.07 11.16
CA ILE A 113 -9.90 -10.47 10.04
C ILE A 113 -9.04 -9.34 10.59
N GLN A 114 -7.72 -9.42 10.43
CA GLN A 114 -6.84 -8.27 10.65
C GLN A 114 -6.37 -7.75 9.30
N SER A 115 -6.38 -6.44 9.13
CA SER A 115 -6.00 -5.79 7.87
C SER A 115 -4.93 -4.74 8.08
N ASN A 116 -3.99 -4.63 7.14
CA ASN A 116 -2.96 -3.60 7.12
C ASN A 116 -2.64 -3.25 5.66
N PHE A 117 -2.64 -1.97 5.33
CA PHE A 117 -2.28 -1.49 4.01
C PHE A 117 -0.84 -0.99 4.01
N HIS A 118 -0.04 -1.41 3.03
CA HIS A 118 1.34 -0.98 2.92
C HIS A 118 1.73 -0.72 1.45
N CYS A 119 2.65 0.22 1.25
CA CYS A 119 3.06 0.60 -0.10
C CYS A 119 4.04 -0.38 -0.73
N GLN A 120 3.94 -0.54 -2.05
CA GLN A 120 4.97 -1.24 -2.81
C GLN A 120 6.31 -0.51 -2.67
N LYS A 121 7.42 -1.25 -2.70
CA LYS A 121 8.77 -0.68 -2.66
C LYS A 121 8.94 0.43 -3.70
N GLY A 122 9.32 1.62 -3.24
CA GLY A 122 9.46 2.81 -4.08
C GLY A 122 8.24 3.73 -4.07
N PHE A 123 7.15 3.35 -3.41
CA PHE A 123 5.98 4.19 -3.16
C PHE A 123 5.82 4.51 -1.66
N TYR A 124 5.26 5.68 -1.35
CA TYR A 124 5.16 6.29 -0.03
C TYR A 124 3.95 7.23 0.04
N GLY A 125 3.60 7.64 1.26
CA GLY A 125 2.39 8.43 1.53
C GLY A 125 1.30 7.58 2.17
N PRO A 126 0.23 8.21 2.67
CA PRO A 126 -0.88 7.50 3.31
C PRO A 126 -1.61 6.57 2.32
N ILE A 127 -1.69 6.94 1.04
CA ILE A 127 -2.36 6.15 0.00
C ILE A 127 -1.39 5.74 -1.12
N CYS A 128 -0.09 5.67 -0.78
CA CYS A 128 1.01 5.27 -1.66
C CYS A 128 1.25 6.15 -2.89
N GLU A 129 0.73 7.38 -2.89
CA GLU A 129 0.70 8.24 -4.07
C GLU A 129 2.06 8.81 -4.49
N ARG A 130 3.08 8.73 -3.63
CA ARG A 130 4.38 9.36 -3.84
C ARG A 130 5.43 8.33 -4.19
N ARG A 131 6.14 8.52 -5.30
CA ARG A 131 7.27 7.67 -5.67
C ARG A 131 8.57 8.23 -5.10
N SER A 132 9.41 7.42 -4.44
CA SER A 132 10.77 7.84 -4.16
C SER A 132 11.56 7.94 -5.46
N ARG A 133 12.37 8.99 -5.56
CA ARG A 133 13.52 9.02 -6.46
C ARG A 133 14.65 8.20 -5.83
N SER A 134 14.40 6.94 -5.47
CA SER A 134 15.49 6.06 -5.08
C SER A 134 16.18 5.60 -6.35
N THR A 135 17.26 6.31 -6.69
CA THR A 135 18.30 5.85 -7.61
C THR A 135 18.67 4.42 -7.24
N SER A 136 18.27 3.46 -8.08
CA SER A 136 18.93 2.16 -8.07
C SER A 136 20.39 2.42 -8.38
N THR A 137 21.25 2.33 -7.37
CA THR A 137 22.69 2.25 -7.57
C THR A 137 22.96 0.92 -8.26
N ILE A 138 22.81 0.88 -9.58
CA ILE A 138 23.31 -0.21 -10.40
C ILE A 138 24.84 -0.08 -10.34
N LYS A 139 25.50 -1.02 -9.67
CA LYS A 139 26.95 -1.20 -9.77
C LYS A 139 27.26 -1.73 -11.18
N THR A 140 27.32 -0.84 -12.17
CA THR A 140 27.80 -1.20 -13.51
C THR A 140 29.31 -1.00 -13.56
N THR A 141 30.05 -2.09 -13.57
CA THR A 141 31.47 -2.12 -13.93
C THR A 141 31.62 -1.78 -15.41
N THR A 142 32.14 -0.60 -15.73
CA THR A 142 32.44 -0.18 -17.09
C THR A 142 33.84 -0.67 -17.49
N SER A 143 33.91 -1.65 -18.38
CA SER A 143 35.11 -1.96 -19.15
C SER A 143 35.19 -1.02 -20.35
N ILE A 144 36.32 -0.34 -20.50
CA ILE A 144 36.63 0.55 -21.62
C ILE A 144 37.41 -0.27 -22.66
N PRO A 145 36.96 -0.37 -23.93
CA PRO A 145 37.86 -0.68 -25.02
C PRO A 145 38.07 0.55 -25.93
N THR A 146 39.35 0.71 -26.22
CA THR A 146 40.07 1.76 -26.94
C THR A 146 39.54 2.03 -28.36
N ALA A 147 39.47 3.32 -28.71
CA ALA A 147 39.15 3.79 -30.05
C ALA A 147 40.26 3.43 -31.05
N THR A 148 39.87 2.95 -32.24
CA THR A 148 40.76 2.84 -33.41
C THR A 148 40.23 3.78 -34.49
N SER A 149 41.06 4.74 -34.86
CA SER A 149 40.84 5.73 -35.91
C SER A 149 41.03 5.12 -37.29
N SER A 150 40.13 5.41 -38.22
CA SER A 150 40.37 5.31 -39.66
C SER A 150 39.56 6.40 -40.36
N PRO A 151 40.19 7.30 -41.14
CA PRO A 151 39.48 8.37 -41.82
C PRO A 151 38.96 7.86 -43.17
N PHE A 152 37.63 7.84 -43.34
CA PHE A 152 37.02 7.64 -44.66
C PHE A 152 36.66 9.02 -45.26
N HIS A 153 37.36 9.34 -46.35
CA HIS A 153 37.16 10.54 -47.16
C HIS A 153 36.09 10.21 -48.22
N LEU A 154 34.94 10.87 -48.18
CA LEU A 154 33.97 10.92 -49.29
C LEU A 154 33.44 12.35 -49.38
N PRO A 155 33.56 13.02 -50.54
CA PRO A 155 33.35 14.46 -50.63
C PRO A 155 31.96 14.79 -51.18
N ILE A 156 31.57 16.07 -51.09
CA ILE A 156 30.60 16.77 -51.96
C ILE A 156 29.13 16.75 -51.51
N SER A 157 28.75 17.87 -50.84
CA SER A 157 27.56 18.69 -51.15
C SER A 157 26.15 18.27 -50.68
N GLU A 158 25.90 18.21 -49.36
CA GLU A 158 24.55 18.31 -48.75
C GLU A 158 24.59 19.01 -47.37
N VAL A 159 24.97 20.29 -47.30
CA VAL A 159 25.19 20.99 -46.00
C VAL A 159 24.01 21.85 -45.54
N GLN A 160 22.96 22.07 -46.35
CA GLN A 160 21.84 22.94 -45.94
C GLN A 160 20.63 22.22 -45.31
N ILE A 161 20.33 20.96 -45.66
CA ILE A 161 19.12 20.27 -45.15
C ILE A 161 19.37 19.69 -43.74
N ASN A 162 20.59 19.24 -43.45
CA ASN A 162 20.94 18.64 -42.16
C ASN A 162 20.85 19.63 -41.00
N ASN A 163 21.24 20.89 -41.20
CA ASN A 163 21.18 21.90 -40.15
C ASN A 163 19.73 22.20 -39.74
N LEU A 164 18.81 22.31 -40.70
CA LEU A 164 17.39 22.57 -40.40
C LEU A 164 16.78 21.44 -39.55
N ILE A 165 17.05 20.18 -39.91
CA ILE A 165 16.56 19.02 -39.15
C ILE A 165 17.16 19.01 -37.74
N ILE A 166 18.47 19.25 -37.62
CA ILE A 166 19.14 19.32 -36.31
C ILE A 166 18.53 20.43 -35.45
N TYR A 167 18.34 21.64 -35.99
CA TYR A 167 17.71 22.75 -35.24
C TYR A 167 16.25 22.49 -34.89
N ALA A 168 15.47 21.85 -35.78
CA ALA A 168 14.09 21.48 -35.51
C ALA A 168 14.00 20.44 -34.39
N VAL A 169 14.87 19.43 -34.39
CA VAL A 169 14.95 18.42 -33.32
C VAL A 169 15.37 19.09 -32.01
N LEU A 170 16.42 19.91 -32.02
CA LEU A 170 16.91 20.61 -30.83
C LEU A 170 15.85 21.54 -30.23
N SER A 171 15.14 22.30 -31.08
CA SER A 171 14.02 23.17 -30.69
C SER A 171 12.87 22.36 -30.06
N SER A 172 12.52 21.20 -30.63
CA SER A 172 11.47 20.33 -30.08
C SER A 172 11.83 19.77 -28.70
N VAL A 173 13.10 19.42 -28.48
CA VAL A 173 13.60 18.94 -27.18
C VAL A 173 13.56 20.07 -26.14
N VAL A 174 13.99 21.27 -26.51
CA VAL A 174 13.92 22.45 -25.62
C VAL A 174 12.46 22.78 -25.27
N LEU A 175 11.55 22.77 -26.24
CA LEU A 175 10.12 23.00 -26.00
C LEU A 175 9.52 21.95 -25.05
N LEU A 176 9.85 20.67 -25.24
CA LEU A 176 9.43 19.59 -24.35
C LEU A 176 9.96 19.77 -22.92
N LEU A 177 11.21 20.20 -22.75
CA LEU A 177 11.78 20.50 -21.43
C LEU A 177 11.10 21.70 -20.76
N ILE A 178 10.70 22.72 -21.52
CA ILE A 178 9.92 23.86 -21.01
C ILE A 178 8.54 23.37 -20.55
N ILE A 179 7.83 22.59 -21.36
CA ILE A 179 6.52 22.02 -21.02
C ILE A 179 6.62 21.14 -19.77
N ALA A 180 7.61 20.23 -19.72
CA ALA A 180 7.83 19.36 -18.56
C ALA A 180 8.14 20.16 -17.28
N ASN A 181 8.98 21.20 -17.36
CA ASN A 181 9.22 22.09 -16.21
C ASN A 181 7.96 22.86 -15.82
N CYS A 182 7.14 23.28 -16.79
CA CYS A 182 5.88 23.95 -16.54
C CYS A 182 4.91 23.04 -15.77
N PHE A 183 4.75 21.79 -16.21
CA PHE A 183 3.99 20.77 -15.49
C PHE A 183 4.56 20.49 -14.10
N LEU A 184 5.88 20.38 -13.94
CA LEU A 184 6.51 20.20 -12.63
C LEU A 184 6.28 21.40 -11.69
N CYS A 185 6.24 22.62 -12.22
CA CYS A 185 5.95 23.82 -11.46
C CYS A 185 4.46 23.90 -11.05
N PHE A 186 3.53 23.56 -11.94
CA PHE A 186 2.09 23.56 -11.64
C PHE A 186 1.67 22.39 -10.75
N CYS A 187 2.32 21.23 -10.89
CA CYS A 187 2.10 20.06 -10.05
C CYS A 187 2.95 20.06 -8.77
N ARG A 188 3.60 21.18 -8.40
CA ARG A 188 4.23 21.26 -7.08
C ARG A 188 3.14 21.07 -6.02
N PRO A 189 3.18 19.98 -5.23
CA PRO A 189 2.23 19.80 -4.15
C PRO A 189 2.41 20.99 -3.21
N LYS A 190 1.29 21.67 -2.90
CA LYS A 190 1.25 22.63 -1.79
C LYS A 190 1.93 21.93 -0.60
N PRO A 191 2.91 22.56 0.08
CA PRO A 191 3.49 21.97 1.26
C PRO A 191 2.34 21.70 2.23
N SER A 192 1.98 20.42 2.40
CA SER A 192 1.06 20.02 3.46
C SER A 192 1.76 20.47 4.73
N LYS A 193 1.15 21.41 5.45
CA LYS A 193 1.55 21.74 6.80
C LYS A 193 1.67 20.42 7.55
N TYR A 194 2.90 20.02 7.85
CA TYR A 194 3.11 19.00 8.86
C TYR A 194 2.48 19.57 10.12
N ILE A 195 1.38 18.96 10.54
CA ILE A 195 0.91 19.10 11.91
C ILE A 195 1.96 18.33 12.70
N ASP A 196 2.94 19.06 13.23
CA ASP A 196 3.70 18.60 14.37
C ASP A 196 2.67 18.39 15.48
N TYR A 197 2.25 17.15 15.68
CA TYR A 197 1.66 16.75 16.95
C TYR A 197 2.79 16.78 17.98
N THR A 198 3.10 17.97 18.48
CA THR A 198 3.65 18.13 19.83
C THR A 198 2.70 17.38 20.75
N PHE A 199 3.18 16.28 21.34
CA PHE A 199 2.57 15.65 22.50
C PHE A 199 2.34 16.74 23.56
N GLN A 200 1.12 17.23 23.67
CA GLN A 200 0.69 18.15 24.70
C GLN A 200 -0.61 17.59 25.27
N ASN A 201 -0.61 17.41 26.59
CA ASN A 201 -1.55 16.66 27.46
C ASN A 201 -1.10 15.19 27.63
N VAL A 202 -0.13 14.87 28.49
CA VAL A 202 -0.17 15.09 29.95
C VAL A 202 -1.57 14.85 30.48
N PHE A 203 -1.96 13.57 30.58
CA PHE A 203 -2.88 13.17 31.64
C PHE A 203 -2.03 13.04 32.91
N PRO A 204 -2.19 13.93 33.91
CA PRO A 204 -1.65 13.65 35.23
C PRO A 204 -2.43 12.44 35.78
N MET A 205 -1.73 11.34 36.01
CA MET A 205 -2.23 10.17 36.76
C MET A 205 -2.16 10.46 38.27
N ASP A 206 -2.60 11.64 38.69
CA ASP A 206 -2.63 12.06 40.08
C ASP A 206 -4.02 12.64 40.35
N GLU A 207 -4.96 11.78 40.76
CA GLU A 207 -6.20 12.08 41.53
C GLU A 207 -7.26 10.99 41.31
N PHE A 208 -7.05 9.79 41.85
CA PHE A 208 -8.16 8.90 42.18
C PHE A 208 -7.98 8.32 43.59
N PHE A 209 -8.54 9.10 44.53
CA PHE A 209 -9.14 8.78 45.83
C PHE A 209 -8.57 7.63 46.68
N PRO A 210 -8.10 7.90 47.92
CA PRO A 210 -7.88 6.86 48.92
C PRO A 210 -9.26 6.39 49.40
N MET A 211 -9.66 5.18 49.01
CA MET A 211 -10.87 4.57 49.54
C MET A 211 -10.61 4.16 51.00
N GLU A 212 -11.15 4.98 51.91
CA GLU A 212 -11.21 4.74 53.34
C GLU A 212 -11.99 3.45 53.62
N LYS A 213 -11.30 2.53 54.30
CA LYS A 213 -11.73 1.18 54.60
C LYS A 213 -12.72 1.21 55.77
N THR A 214 -14.03 1.31 55.48
CA THR A 214 -15.06 1.11 56.50
C THR A 214 -15.69 -0.28 56.38
N ILE A 215 -15.66 -0.96 57.51
CA ILE A 215 -15.93 -2.36 57.76
C ILE A 215 -17.45 -2.62 57.76
N GLY A 216 -17.87 -3.63 57.01
CA GLY A 216 -19.08 -4.42 57.31
C GLY A 216 -20.31 -4.16 56.46
N SER A 217 -20.50 -4.95 55.39
CA SER A 217 -21.78 -5.60 55.01
C SER A 217 -21.56 -6.41 53.71
N PRO A 218 -22.19 -7.58 53.52
CA PRO A 218 -21.84 -8.52 52.47
C PRO A 218 -22.78 -8.39 51.26
N ASP A 219 -22.42 -7.56 50.28
CA ASP A 219 -23.04 -7.60 48.95
C ASP A 219 -21.92 -7.46 47.91
N THR A 220 -21.44 -8.58 47.38
CA THR A 220 -20.45 -8.62 46.29
C THR A 220 -21.12 -8.28 44.97
N GLU A 221 -21.09 -7.00 44.61
CA GLU A 221 -21.42 -6.53 43.27
C GLU A 221 -20.17 -6.70 42.37
N TYR A 222 -20.26 -7.64 41.41
CA TYR A 222 -19.22 -7.87 40.41
C TYR A 222 -19.30 -6.80 39.32
N PHE A 223 -18.31 -5.91 39.27
CA PHE A 223 -18.07 -5.04 38.14
C PHE A 223 -17.10 -5.72 37.17
N ASP A 224 -17.64 -6.23 36.06
CA ASP A 224 -16.83 -6.74 34.95
C ASP A 224 -16.05 -5.60 34.31
N SER A 225 -14.72 -5.66 34.43
CA SER A 225 -13.81 -4.72 33.77
C SER A 225 -13.36 -5.25 32.41
N SER A 226 -13.41 -4.35 31.43
CA SER A 226 -13.06 -4.55 30.03
C SER A 226 -11.57 -4.88 29.82
N SER A 227 -11.32 -5.75 28.83
CA SER A 227 -10.05 -5.98 28.11
C SER A 227 -9.02 -6.94 28.74
N ARG A 228 -9.12 -8.22 28.36
CA ARG A 228 -8.00 -9.18 28.35
C ARG A 228 -7.68 -9.58 26.91
N TYR A 229 -6.73 -8.88 26.29
CA TYR A 229 -5.86 -9.47 25.27
C TYR A 229 -4.43 -9.08 25.58
N TYR A 230 -3.81 -9.88 26.44
CA TYR A 230 -2.36 -9.89 26.64
C TYR A 230 -1.73 -10.59 25.43
N SER A 231 -1.11 -9.84 24.53
CA SER A 231 -0.08 -10.38 23.64
C SER A 231 1.27 -10.25 24.33
N THR A 232 1.73 -11.32 24.97
CA THR A 232 3.08 -11.44 25.50
C THR A 232 4.05 -11.65 24.34
N ILE A 233 4.96 -10.70 24.10
CA ILE A 233 6.07 -10.86 23.18
C ILE A 233 7.39 -10.59 23.91
N THR A 234 8.28 -11.59 23.82
CA THR A 234 9.74 -11.60 23.98
C THR A 234 10.38 -11.21 25.32
N LEU A 235 11.22 -12.10 25.86
CA LEU A 235 12.68 -12.04 25.64
C LEU A 235 13.36 -13.31 26.17
N GLN A 236 14.01 -14.03 25.27
CA GLN A 236 14.93 -15.12 25.57
C GLN A 236 16.23 -14.50 26.10
N SER A 237 16.62 -14.81 27.34
CA SER A 237 17.92 -14.48 27.90
C SER A 237 18.65 -15.77 28.22
N ARG A 238 19.84 -15.91 27.65
CA ARG A 238 20.76 -17.04 27.74
C ARG A 238 21.84 -16.70 28.77
N VAL A 239 21.90 -17.43 29.88
CA VAL A 239 23.12 -17.73 30.66
C VAL A 239 22.96 -19.15 31.19
#